data_AF-A0A9D9MIS4-F1
#
_entry.id   AF-A0A9D9MIS4-F1
#
_cell.length_a   1.000
_cell.length_b   1.000
_cell.length_c   1.000
_cell.angle_alpha   90.00
_cell.angle_beta   90.00
_cell.angle_gamma   90.00
#
_symmetry.space_group_name_H-M   'P 1'
#
loop_
_entity.id
_entity.type
_entity.pdbx_description
1 polymer ?
#
loop_
_entity_poly.entity_id
_entity_poly.type
_entity_poly.pdbx_seq_one_letter_code
_entity_poly.pdbx_strand_id
1 'polypeptide(L)'
;MTARFDLRAASPEGFAAMTRLGAFVHGCGLDHALLELVKIRVSQINGCAFCIDMHVTAARRLGQDEQRLHLLAAWREAPVFSAAERAALEWAETLTRLPDGEVPDTAYAQAEAQFSTQQLANLTLAVAEINAWNRLMMAARTPPLSVTSAARSA
;
A
#
# COMPACT_ATOMS: atom_id res chain seq x y z
N MET A 1 -9.47 17.80 -11.65
CA MET A 1 -8.10 17.42 -12.07
C MET A 1 -8.22 16.58 -13.34
N THR A 2 -7.43 16.83 -14.38
CA THR A 2 -7.51 16.07 -15.64
C THR A 2 -6.40 15.00 -15.69
N ALA A 3 -6.73 13.79 -16.14
CA ALA A 3 -5.78 12.71 -16.38
C ALA A 3 -4.75 13.15 -17.44
N ARG A 4 -3.48 12.77 -17.25
CA ARG A 4 -2.37 13.11 -18.18
C ARG A 4 -2.21 12.07 -19.29
N PHE A 5 -2.31 10.79 -18.94
CA PHE A 5 -2.24 9.67 -19.88
C PHE A 5 -2.92 8.45 -19.28
N ASP A 6 -3.39 7.55 -20.15
CA ASP A 6 -3.86 6.22 -19.73
C ASP A 6 -2.65 5.26 -19.75
N LEU A 7 -2.17 4.90 -18.55
CA LEU A 7 -1.03 3.98 -18.40
C LEU A 7 -1.29 2.61 -19.03
N ARG A 8 -2.53 2.11 -18.94
CA ARG A 8 -2.89 0.79 -19.44
C ARG A 8 -2.89 0.79 -20.97
N ALA A 9 -3.37 1.86 -21.60
CA ALA A 9 -3.34 1.99 -23.06
C ALA A 9 -1.92 2.29 -23.58
N ALA A 10 -1.16 3.14 -22.88
CA ALA A 10 0.17 3.57 -23.31
C ALA A 10 1.25 2.49 -23.12
N SER A 11 1.11 1.62 -22.11
CA SER A 11 2.03 0.51 -21.86
C SER A 11 1.29 -0.75 -21.38
N PRO A 12 0.61 -1.47 -22.28
CA PRO A 12 -0.20 -2.63 -21.91
C PRO A 12 0.60 -3.73 -21.21
N GLU A 13 1.79 -4.06 -21.74
CA GLU A 13 2.66 -5.08 -21.17
C GLU A 13 3.26 -4.67 -19.82
N GLY A 14 3.66 -3.39 -19.69
CA GLY A 14 4.17 -2.84 -18.44
C GLY A 14 3.10 -2.81 -17.34
N PHE A 15 1.88 -2.41 -17.69
CA PHE A 15 0.73 -2.48 -16.79
C PHE A 15 0.45 -3.93 -16.38
N ALA A 16 0.42 -4.87 -17.34
CA ALA A 16 0.20 -6.28 -17.06
C ALA A 16 1.30 -6.89 -16.16
N ALA A 17 2.56 -6.48 -16.32
CA ALA A 17 3.66 -6.90 -15.45
C ALA A 17 3.45 -6.44 -14.00
N MET A 18 3.07 -5.17 -13.80
CA MET A 18 2.72 -4.66 -12.48
C MET A 18 1.53 -5.38 -11.87
N THR A 19 0.49 -5.69 -12.65
CA THR A 19 -0.66 -6.49 -12.17
C THR A 19 -0.25 -7.90 -11.76
N ARG A 20 0.67 -8.56 -12.48
CA ARG A 20 1.17 -9.89 -12.08
C ARG A 20 1.94 -9.85 -10.77
N LEU A 21 2.74 -8.81 -10.54
CA LEU A 21 3.40 -8.61 -9.25
C LEU A 21 2.38 -8.47 -8.12
N GLY A 22 1.32 -7.68 -8.33
CA GLY A 22 0.23 -7.55 -7.35
C GLY A 22 -0.53 -8.85 -7.10
N ALA A 23 -0.74 -9.68 -8.13
CA ALA A 23 -1.34 -10.99 -7.96
C ALA A 23 -0.44 -11.94 -7.14
N PHE A 24 0.87 -11.91 -7.36
CA PHE A 24 1.83 -12.64 -6.54
C PHE A 24 1.80 -12.17 -5.08
N VAL A 25 1.89 -10.85 -4.84
CA VAL A 25 1.84 -10.27 -3.49
C VAL A 25 0.54 -10.63 -2.78
N HIS A 26 -0.59 -10.60 -3.49
CA HIS A 26 -1.87 -11.04 -2.92
C HIS A 26 -1.86 -12.52 -2.52
N GLY A 27 -1.25 -13.40 -3.32
CA GLY A 27 -1.16 -14.84 -3.06
C GLY A 27 0.04 -15.29 -2.21
N CYS A 28 0.82 -14.37 -1.64
CA CYS A 28 2.11 -14.71 -1.02
C CYS A 28 2.03 -15.31 0.39
N GLY A 29 0.82 -15.49 0.93
CA GLY A 29 0.57 -16.09 2.24
C GLY A 29 0.60 -15.12 3.42
N LEU A 30 0.78 -13.82 3.18
CA LEU A 30 0.55 -12.78 4.18
C LEU A 30 -0.94 -12.51 4.37
N ASP A 31 -1.33 -12.11 5.58
CA ASP A 31 -2.71 -11.72 5.86
C ASP A 31 -3.16 -10.58 4.94
N HIS A 32 -4.33 -10.74 4.32
CA HIS A 32 -4.81 -9.78 3.34
C HIS A 32 -5.16 -8.43 3.98
N ALA A 33 -5.66 -8.40 5.22
CA ALA A 33 -5.95 -7.16 5.90
C ALA A 33 -4.66 -6.39 6.22
N LEU A 34 -3.61 -7.10 6.68
CA LEU A 34 -2.27 -6.53 6.87
C LEU A 34 -1.74 -5.90 5.57
N LEU A 35 -1.84 -6.61 4.45
CA LEU A 35 -1.40 -6.10 3.14
C LEU A 35 -2.14 -4.80 2.78
N GLU A 36 -3.46 -4.73 2.99
CA GLU A 36 -4.21 -3.51 2.68
C GLU A 36 -3.87 -2.36 3.64
N LEU A 37 -3.63 -2.62 4.94
CA LEU A 37 -3.15 -1.59 5.87
C LEU A 37 -1.81 -0.99 5.43
N VAL A 38 -0.85 -1.85 5.03
CA VAL A 38 0.44 -1.42 4.49
C VAL A 38 0.26 -0.56 3.25
N LYS A 39 -0.56 -1.02 2.28
CA LYS A 39 -0.78 -0.31 1.02
C LYS A 39 -1.46 1.05 1.23
N ILE A 40 -2.44 1.13 2.12
CA ILE A 40 -3.08 2.40 2.49
C ILE A 40 -2.04 3.33 3.12
N ARG A 41 -1.25 2.85 4.07
CA ARG A 41 -0.30 3.70 4.80
C ARG A 41 0.80 4.26 3.89
N VAL A 42 1.38 3.43 3.04
CA VAL A 42 2.36 3.89 2.04
C VAL A 42 1.74 4.91 1.09
N SER A 43 0.51 4.65 0.64
CA SER A 43 -0.20 5.58 -0.25
C SER A 43 -0.54 6.91 0.41
N GLN A 44 -0.82 6.94 1.71
CA GLN A 44 -0.98 8.16 2.50
C GLN A 44 0.31 8.98 2.56
N ILE A 45 1.45 8.33 2.77
CA ILE A 45 2.77 8.99 2.81
C ILE A 45 3.11 9.60 1.45
N ASN A 46 2.87 8.85 0.36
CA ASN A 46 3.15 9.30 -0.99
C ASN A 46 2.12 10.28 -1.56
N GLY A 47 0.91 10.35 -0.98
CA GLY A 47 -0.18 11.21 -1.47
C GLY A 47 -0.91 10.67 -2.71
N CYS A 48 -0.91 9.35 -2.94
CA CYS A 48 -1.66 8.76 -4.07
C CYS A 48 -3.15 8.59 -3.72
N ALA A 49 -3.99 9.60 -4.01
CA ALA A 49 -5.43 9.57 -3.72
C ALA A 49 -6.17 8.38 -4.37
N PHE A 50 -5.82 8.01 -5.61
CA PHE A 50 -6.37 6.82 -6.27
C PHE A 50 -6.08 5.54 -5.50
N CYS A 51 -4.83 5.38 -5.07
CA CYS A 51 -4.38 4.19 -4.36
C CYS A 51 -5.02 4.11 -2.98
N ILE A 52 -5.14 5.24 -2.27
CA ILE A 52 -5.85 5.31 -0.98
C ILE A 52 -7.29 4.84 -1.15
N ASP A 53 -8.03 5.41 -2.10
CA ASP A 53 -9.45 5.07 -2.33
C ASP A 53 -9.65 3.59 -2.69
N MET A 54 -8.80 3.06 -3.57
CA MET A 54 -8.83 1.65 -3.96
C MET A 54 -8.57 0.72 -2.77
N HIS A 55 -7.52 0.97 -1.99
CA HIS A 55 -7.12 0.08 -0.90
C HIS A 55 -8.01 0.24 0.34
N VAL A 56 -8.55 1.43 0.64
CA VAL A 56 -9.59 1.60 1.66
C VAL A 56 -10.85 0.82 1.27
N THR A 57 -11.26 0.87 0.01
CA THR A 57 -12.40 0.09 -0.48
C THR A 57 -12.15 -1.42 -0.36
N ALA A 58 -10.94 -1.89 -0.65
CA ALA A 58 -10.56 -3.29 -0.48
C ALA A 58 -10.54 -3.71 1.01
N ALA A 59 -9.93 -2.91 1.88
CA ALA A 59 -9.89 -3.16 3.33
C ALA A 59 -11.29 -3.25 3.94
N ARG A 60 -12.23 -2.39 3.53
CA ARG A 60 -13.65 -2.47 3.93
C ARG A 60 -14.29 -3.80 3.57
N ARG A 61 -14.00 -4.33 2.37
CA ARG A 61 -14.51 -5.64 1.92
C ARG A 61 -13.93 -6.80 2.73
N LEU A 62 -12.76 -6.62 3.32
CA LEU A 62 -12.13 -7.55 4.26
C LEU A 62 -12.62 -7.36 5.71
N GLY A 63 -13.63 -6.51 5.94
CA GLY A 63 -14.22 -6.30 7.27
C GLY A 63 -13.39 -5.41 8.20
N GLN A 64 -12.47 -4.61 7.67
CA GLN A 64 -11.74 -3.63 8.49
C GLN A 64 -12.67 -2.54 9.02
N ASP A 65 -12.51 -2.22 10.30
CA ASP A 65 -13.27 -1.18 10.99
C ASP A 65 -12.91 0.24 10.50
N GLU A 66 -13.92 1.11 10.34
CA GLU A 66 -13.72 2.47 9.85
C GLU A 66 -12.86 3.32 10.79
N GLN A 67 -13.08 3.21 12.10
CA GLN A 67 -12.31 3.97 13.07
C GLN A 67 -10.84 3.55 13.04
N ARG A 68 -10.57 2.24 12.91
CA ARG A 68 -9.23 1.70 12.70
C ARG A 68 -8.57 2.23 11.42
N LEU A 69 -9.30 2.30 10.30
CA LEU A 69 -8.77 2.86 9.05
C LEU A 69 -8.44 4.35 9.15
N HIS A 70 -9.25 5.13 9.88
CA HIS A 70 -8.95 6.54 10.16
C HIS A 70 -7.73 6.71 11.07
N LEU A 71 -7.57 5.84 12.07
CA LEU A 71 -6.42 5.87 12.99
C LEU A 71 -5.11 5.43 12.35
N LEU A 72 -5.13 4.77 11.18
CA LEU A 72 -3.95 4.28 10.50
C LEU A 72 -2.89 5.36 10.22
N ALA A 73 -3.31 6.61 9.97
CA ALA A 73 -2.39 7.72 9.76
C ALA A 73 -1.57 8.09 11.02
N ALA A 74 -2.08 7.73 12.20
CA ALA A 74 -1.51 7.97 13.51
C ALA A 74 -1.27 6.66 14.29
N TRP A 75 -0.99 5.56 13.57
CA TRP A 75 -0.96 4.21 14.13
C TRP A 75 -0.01 4.03 15.34
N ARG A 76 1.07 4.81 15.43
CA ARG A 76 2.02 4.73 16.55
C ARG A 76 1.36 5.03 17.90
N GLU A 77 0.44 5.99 17.93
CA GLU A 77 -0.32 6.42 19.12
C GLU A 77 -1.61 5.60 19.34
N ALA A 78 -1.99 4.74 18.38
CA ALA A 78 -3.22 3.96 18.43
C ALA A 78 -2.94 2.53 18.94
N PRO A 79 -3.49 2.12 20.10
CA PRO A 79 -3.21 0.80 20.69
C PRO A 79 -3.96 -0.35 20.00
N VAL A 80 -4.78 -0.06 18.97
CA VAL A 80 -5.60 -1.06 18.29
C VAL A 80 -4.79 -1.98 17.37
N PHE A 81 -3.59 -1.59 16.95
CA PHE A 81 -2.75 -2.38 16.04
C PHE A 81 -1.89 -3.39 16.80
N SER A 82 -1.88 -4.65 16.34
CA SER A 82 -1.07 -5.73 16.90
C SER A 82 0.42 -5.50 16.72
N ALA A 83 1.26 -6.25 17.44
CA ALA A 83 2.72 -6.17 17.30
C ALA A 83 3.19 -6.42 15.86
N ALA A 84 2.62 -7.43 15.17
CA ALA A 84 2.94 -7.74 13.79
C ALA A 84 2.54 -6.61 12.82
N GLU A 85 1.35 -6.03 13.00
CA GLU A 85 0.91 -4.89 12.19
C GLU A 85 1.79 -3.66 12.41
N ARG A 86 2.14 -3.36 13.67
CA ARG A 86 3.03 -2.24 13.99
C ARG A 86 4.42 -2.42 13.37
N ALA A 87 4.98 -3.63 13.44
CA ALA A 87 6.25 -3.93 12.80
C ALA A 87 6.19 -3.79 11.27
N ALA A 88 5.10 -4.26 10.64
CA ALA A 88 4.91 -4.10 9.21
C ALA A 88 4.70 -2.64 8.78
N LEU A 89 3.97 -1.85 9.57
CA LEU A 89 3.77 -0.42 9.32
C LEU A 89 5.09 0.35 9.48
N GLU A 90 5.88 0.08 10.51
CA GLU A 90 7.21 0.68 10.68
C GLU A 90 8.15 0.33 9.51
N TRP A 91 8.17 -0.94 9.11
CA TRP A 91 8.94 -1.42 7.95
C TRP A 91 8.49 -0.70 6.66
N ALA A 92 7.19 -0.59 6.45
CA ALA A 92 6.62 0.08 5.29
C ALA A 92 6.94 1.59 5.25
N GLU A 93 6.84 2.29 6.38
CA GLU A 93 7.23 3.70 6.45
C GLU A 93 8.73 3.89 6.20
N THR A 94 9.56 3.02 6.79
CA THR A 94 11.02 3.04 6.63
C THR A 94 11.43 2.89 5.17
N LEU A 95 10.94 1.84 4.49
CA LEU A 95 11.27 1.61 3.08
C LEU A 95 10.65 2.62 2.12
N THR A 96 9.57 3.29 2.52
CA THR A 96 8.97 4.37 1.71
C THR A 96 9.76 5.66 1.82
N ARG A 97 10.29 5.98 3.01
CA ARG A 97 11.00 7.23 3.27
C ARG A 97 12.51 7.13 3.04
N LEU A 98 13.10 5.95 3.26
CA LEU A 98 14.55 5.69 3.23
C LEU A 98 15.35 6.80 3.95
N PRO A 99 15.23 6.91 5.29
CA PRO A 99 15.92 7.95 6.05
C PRO A 99 17.43 7.87 5.78
N ASP A 100 18.03 9.00 5.42
CA ASP A 100 19.46 9.10 5.04
C ASP A 100 19.89 8.16 3.90
N GLY A 101 18.94 7.61 3.14
CA GLY A 101 19.20 6.64 2.06
C GLY A 101 19.44 5.21 2.55
N GLU A 102 19.20 4.91 3.82
CA GLU A 102 19.50 3.62 4.45
C GLU A 102 18.26 2.94 5.04
N VAL A 103 18.39 1.65 5.33
CA VAL A 103 17.40 0.87 6.08
C VAL A 103 18.01 0.57 7.45
N PRO A 104 17.55 1.23 8.54
CA PRO A 104 18.14 1.04 9.86
C PRO A 104 17.98 -0.41 10.36
N ASP A 105 19.05 -0.95 10.96
CA ASP A 105 19.06 -2.29 11.57
C ASP A 105 17.95 -2.47 12.62
N THR A 106 17.58 -1.39 13.31
CA THR A 106 16.49 -1.39 14.30
C THR A 106 15.13 -1.66 13.66
N ALA A 107 14.87 -1.14 12.46
CA ALA A 107 13.64 -1.42 11.72
C ALA A 107 13.62 -2.88 11.22
N TYR A 108 14.76 -3.38 10.75
CA TYR A 108 14.91 -4.79 10.36
C TYR A 108 14.65 -5.73 11.54
N ALA A 109 15.30 -5.50 12.69
CA ALA A 109 15.16 -6.33 13.87
C ALA A 109 13.71 -6.37 14.41
N GLN A 110 12.99 -5.26 14.35
CA GLN A 110 11.57 -5.20 14.72
C GLN A 110 10.69 -6.05 13.79
N ALA A 111 10.97 -6.02 12.49
CA ALA A 111 10.23 -6.81 11.51
C ALA A 111 10.57 -8.31 11.62
N GLU A 112 11.84 -8.66 11.75
CA GLU A 112 12.31 -10.04 11.93
C GLU A 112 11.72 -10.70 13.18
N ALA A 113 11.48 -9.93 14.24
CA ALA A 113 10.82 -10.43 15.45
C ALA A 113 9.35 -10.87 15.24
N GLN A 114 8.70 -10.48 14.13
CA GLN A 114 7.29 -10.77 13.85
C GLN A 114 7.07 -11.62 12.59
N PHE A 115 8.05 -11.67 11.70
CA PHE A 115 7.93 -12.31 10.39
C PHE A 115 9.11 -13.23 10.13
N SER A 116 8.85 -14.42 9.59
CA SER A 116 9.90 -15.26 9.01
C SER A 116 10.60 -14.53 7.85
N THR A 117 11.82 -14.95 7.50
CA THR A 117 12.57 -14.37 6.38
C THR A 117 11.76 -14.33 5.08
N GLN A 118 10.99 -15.39 4.78
CA GLN A 118 10.13 -15.44 3.60
C GLN A 118 8.99 -14.41 3.68
N GLN A 119 8.33 -14.30 4.83
CA GLN A 119 7.26 -13.31 5.04
C GLN A 119 7.79 -11.88 4.96
N LEU A 120 8.97 -11.61 5.52
CA LEU A 120 9.61 -10.28 5.44
C LEU A 120 10.02 -9.92 4.01
N ALA A 121 10.54 -10.88 3.24
CA ALA A 121 10.81 -10.68 1.81
C ALA A 121 9.53 -10.36 1.03
N ASN A 122 8.44 -11.09 1.29
CA ASN A 122 7.14 -10.85 0.66
C ASN A 122 6.53 -9.49 1.08
N LEU A 123 6.66 -9.11 2.35
CA LEU A 123 6.24 -7.80 2.84
C LEU A 123 7.03 -6.68 2.17
N THR A 124 8.34 -6.86 1.99
CA THR A 124 9.21 -5.92 1.27
C THR A 124 8.78 -5.77 -0.18
N LEU A 125 8.43 -6.88 -0.86
CA LEU A 125 7.85 -6.83 -2.21
C LEU A 125 6.53 -6.07 -2.25
N ALA A 126 5.65 -6.27 -1.25
CA ALA A 126 4.39 -5.52 -1.15
C ALA A 126 4.62 -4.01 -1.01
N VAL A 127 5.61 -3.60 -0.20
CA VAL A 127 5.97 -2.18 0.00
C VAL A 127 6.57 -1.58 -1.28
N ALA A 128 7.44 -2.32 -1.97
CA ALA A 128 8.01 -1.89 -3.24
C ALA A 128 6.94 -1.76 -4.34
N GLU A 129 6.04 -2.75 -4.43
CA GLU A 129 4.94 -2.77 -5.38
C GLU A 129 4.02 -1.54 -5.20
N ILE A 130 3.57 -1.25 -3.98
CA ILE A 130 2.68 -0.10 -3.76
C ILE A 130 3.39 1.24 -3.99
N ASN A 131 4.68 1.33 -3.66
CA ASN A 131 5.49 2.50 -3.99
C ASN A 131 5.57 2.73 -5.50
N ALA A 132 5.69 1.67 -6.30
CA ALA A 132 5.67 1.76 -7.76
C ALA A 132 4.28 2.18 -8.27
N TRP A 133 3.20 1.57 -7.78
CA TRP A 133 1.83 1.97 -8.15
C TRP A 133 1.52 3.42 -7.82
N ASN A 134 1.95 3.91 -6.65
CA ASN A 134 1.78 5.30 -6.26
C ASN A 134 2.43 6.24 -7.30
N ARG A 135 3.68 5.99 -7.68
CA ARG A 135 4.42 6.78 -8.68
C ARG A 135 3.70 6.78 -10.03
N LEU A 136 3.27 5.60 -10.48
CA LEU A 136 2.58 5.41 -11.75
C LEU A 136 1.24 6.17 -11.81
N MET A 137 0.40 6.02 -10.79
CA MET A 137 -0.93 6.66 -10.75
C MET A 137 -0.85 8.18 -10.55
N MET A 138 0.11 8.65 -9.75
CA MET A 138 0.34 10.09 -9.58
C MET A 138 0.89 10.74 -10.85
N ALA A 139 1.82 10.07 -11.55
CA ALA A 139 2.34 10.56 -12.83
C ALA A 139 1.22 10.69 -13.88
N ALA A 140 0.34 9.69 -13.95
CA ALA A 140 -0.83 9.67 -14.84
C ALA A 140 -1.95 10.62 -14.41
N ARG A 141 -1.93 11.14 -13.16
CA ARG A 141 -3.05 11.85 -12.53
C ARG A 141 -4.35 11.04 -12.60
N THR A 142 -4.27 9.75 -12.33
CA THR A 142 -5.43 8.86 -12.28
C THR A 142 -6.39 9.34 -11.19
N PRO A 143 -7.66 9.67 -11.51
CA PRO A 143 -8.63 10.12 -10.51
C PRO A 143 -9.05 8.97 -9.60
N PRO A 144 -9.41 9.23 -8.32
CA PRO A 144 -9.94 8.20 -7.42
C PRO A 144 -11.15 7.45 -7.99
N LEU A 145 -11.30 6.18 -7.62
CA LEU A 145 -12.38 5.31 -8.12
C LEU A 145 -13.77 5.90 -7.82
N SER A 146 -13.96 6.43 -6.61
CA SER A 146 -15.15 7.14 -6.15
C SER A 146 -15.54 8.33 -7.02
N VAL A 147 -14.56 9.01 -7.62
CA VAL A 147 -14.81 10.11 -8.56
C VAL A 147 -15.21 9.57 -9.93
N THR A 148 -14.56 8.50 -10.39
CA THR A 148 -14.88 7.88 -11.69
C THR A 148 -16.22 7.13 -11.71
N SER A 149 -16.66 6.59 -10.58
CA SER A 149 -17.97 5.94 -10.46
C SER A 149 -19.10 6.97 -10.48
N ALA A 150 -18.96 8.07 -9.74
CA ALA A 150 -19.92 9.17 -9.72
C ALA A 150 -20.14 9.80 -11.11
N ALA A 151 -19.09 9.90 -11.92
CA ALA A 151 -19.15 10.43 -13.29
C ALA A 151 -19.83 9.48 -14.31
N ARG A 152 -20.05 8.20 -13.99
CA ARG A 152 -20.77 7.24 -14.87
C ARG A 152 -22.24 7.06 -14.51
N SER A 153 -22.64 7.56 -13.34
CA SER A 153 -24.01 7.51 -12.82
C SER A 153 -24.74 8.85 -12.87
N ALA A 154 -24.15 9.84 -13.54
CA ALA A 154 -24.75 11.13 -13.89
C ALA A 154 -24.84 11.25 -15.41
#